data_AF-A0A661S1I2-F1
#
_entry.id   AF-A0A661S1I2-F1
#
_cell.length_a   1.000
_cell.length_b   1.000
_cell.length_c   1.000
_cell.angle_alpha   90.00
_cell.angle_beta   90.00
_cell.angle_gamma   90.00
#
_symmetry.space_group_name_H-M   'P 1'
#
loop_
_entity.id
_entity.type
_entity.pdbx_description
1 polymer ?
#
loop_
_entity_poly.entity_id
_entity_poly.type
_entity_poly.pdbx_seq_one_letter_code
_entity_poly.pdbx_strand_id
1 'polypeptide(L)'
;MVQMATHRDITIRLPKVVAEIASAKEIIALLTDKALSKAEYCQSRCQEMEQRHRTYLADFRKKVEDSEEEIFSEWDDLIVWEGYHLGRREWVGKYKELKNCII
;
A
#
# COMPACT_ATOMS: atom_id res chain seq x y z
N MET A 1 8.90 21.48 -6.23
CA MET A 1 9.46 20.60 -7.28
C MET A 1 8.87 19.20 -7.05
N VAL A 2 8.08 18.70 -7.99
CA VAL A 2 7.38 17.40 -7.86
C VAL A 2 8.37 16.28 -8.19
N GLN A 3 8.68 15.44 -7.21
CA GLN A 3 9.57 14.30 -7.38
C GLN A 3 8.82 13.21 -8.14
N MET A 4 9.18 12.98 -9.40
CA MET A 4 8.62 11.89 -10.20
C MET A 4 9.07 10.55 -9.62
N ALA A 5 8.10 9.70 -9.26
CA ALA A 5 8.38 8.35 -8.78
C ALA A 5 9.14 7.58 -9.88
N THR A 6 10.39 7.23 -9.59
CA THR A 6 11.22 6.42 -10.49
C THR A 6 10.82 4.96 -10.33
N HIS A 7 10.16 4.40 -11.34
CA HIS A 7 9.97 2.96 -11.41
C HIS A 7 11.35 2.30 -11.50
N ARG A 8 11.68 1.44 -10.53
CA ARG A 8 12.89 0.62 -10.55
C ARG A 8 12.52 -0.77 -11.04
N ASP A 9 13.08 -1.15 -12.18
CA ASP A 9 12.96 -2.50 -12.71
C ASP A 9 13.83 -3.44 -11.87
N ILE A 10 13.23 -4.51 -11.34
CA ILE A 10 13.91 -5.54 -10.58
C ILE A 10 13.90 -6.84 -11.38
N THR A 11 15.08 -7.27 -11.82
CA THR A 11 15.27 -8.55 -12.51
C THR A 11 15.66 -9.62 -11.51
N ILE A 12 14.84 -10.66 -11.36
CA ILE A 12 15.12 -11.82 -10.49
C ILE A 12 15.48 -13.01 -11.38
N ARG A 13 16.61 -13.67 -11.10
CA ARG A 13 17.00 -14.91 -11.78
C ARG A 13 16.46 -16.12 -11.01
N LEU A 14 15.63 -16.92 -11.66
CA LEU A 14 15.12 -18.16 -11.11
C LEU A 14 16.02 -19.34 -11.49
N PRO A 15 16.25 -20.32 -10.60
CA PRO A 15 16.87 -21.59 -10.98
C PRO A 15 16.08 -22.28 -12.09
N LYS A 16 16.76 -22.97 -13.02
CA LYS A 16 16.12 -23.65 -14.17
C LYS A 16 14.92 -24.51 -13.78
N VAL A 17 15.04 -25.32 -12.73
CA VAL A 17 13.96 -26.18 -12.26
C VAL A 17 12.72 -25.39 -11.82
N VAL A 18 12.91 -24.19 -11.25
CA VAL A 18 11.82 -23.31 -10.81
C VAL A 18 11.23 -22.57 -12.01
N ALA A 19 12.07 -22.15 -12.96
CA ALA A 19 11.63 -21.51 -14.20
C ALA A 19 10.83 -22.47 -15.11
N GLU A 20 11.15 -23.76 -15.07
CA GLU A 20 10.43 -24.82 -15.79
C GLU A 20 9.08 -25.16 -15.15
N ILE A 21 8.95 -24.95 -13.83
CA ILE A 21 7.71 -25.20 -13.08
C ILE A 21 6.79 -23.98 -13.08
N ALA A 22 7.35 -22.77 -13.04
CA ALA A 22 6.56 -21.55 -12.92
C ALA A 22 6.11 -21.03 -14.29
N SER A 23 4.85 -21.25 -14.63
CA SER A 23 4.25 -20.56 -15.77
C SER A 23 4.13 -19.06 -15.45
N ALA A 24 4.30 -18.20 -16.46
CA ALA A 24 4.08 -16.76 -16.32
C ALA A 24 2.69 -16.45 -15.71
N LYS A 25 1.69 -17.28 -16.02
CA LYS A 25 0.34 -17.18 -15.49
C LYS A 25 0.27 -17.44 -13.98
N GLU A 26 0.98 -18.45 -13.46
CA GLU A 26 1.03 -18.73 -12.02
C GLU A 26 1.78 -17.65 -11.25
N ILE A 27 2.86 -17.11 -11.83
CA ILE A 27 3.59 -15.98 -11.24
C ILE A 27 2.68 -14.76 -11.15
N ILE A 28 1.97 -14.42 -12.23
CA ILE A 28 1.04 -13.29 -12.25
C ILE A 28 -0.12 -13.51 -11.26
N ALA A 29 -0.67 -14.72 -11.17
CA ALA A 29 -1.71 -15.05 -10.19
C ALA A 29 -1.22 -14.85 -8.75
N LEU A 30 -0.05 -15.40 -8.40
CA LEU A 30 0.55 -15.24 -7.08
C LEU A 30 0.79 -13.76 -6.73
N LEU A 31 1.31 -12.98 -7.68
CA LEU A 31 1.55 -11.55 -7.48
C LEU A 31 0.24 -10.77 -7.33
N THR A 32 -0.80 -11.17 -8.07
CA THR A 32 -2.14 -10.58 -8.01
C THR A 32 -2.75 -10.79 -6.62
N ASP A 33 -2.71 -12.01 -6.11
CA ASP A 33 -3.19 -12.35 -4.77
C ASP A 33 -2.40 -11.58 -3.70
N LYS A 34 -1.08 -11.53 -3.84
CA LYS A 34 -0.22 -10.79 -2.91
C LYS A 34 -0.53 -9.29 -2.91
N ALA A 35 -0.77 -8.69 -4.08
CA ALA A 35 -1.15 -7.29 -4.18
C ALA A 35 -2.51 -7.02 -3.52
N LEU A 36 -3.47 -7.92 -3.72
CA LEU A 36 -4.79 -7.82 -3.08
C LEU A 36 -4.68 -7.91 -1.56
N SER A 37 -4.02 -8.93 -1.03
CA SER A 37 -3.85 -9.09 0.43
C SER A 37 -3.12 -7.91 1.07
N LYS A 38 -2.15 -7.30 0.37
CA LYS A 38 -1.47 -6.09 0.85
C LYS A 38 -2.39 -4.86 0.84
N ALA A 39 -3.23 -4.71 -0.17
CA ALA A 39 -4.24 -3.64 -0.21
C ALA A 39 -5.27 -3.79 0.92
N GLU A 40 -5.73 -5.01 1.18
CA GLU A 40 -6.68 -5.34 2.25
C GLU A 40 -6.07 -5.09 3.63
N TYR A 41 -4.80 -5.48 3.84
CA TYR A 41 -4.07 -5.18 5.07
C TYR A 41 -3.96 -3.67 5.31
N CYS A 42 -3.58 -2.89 4.30
CA CYS A 42 -3.53 -1.43 4.45
C CYS A 42 -4.92 -0.85 4.77
N GLN A 43 -5.97 -1.35 4.13
CA GLN A 43 -7.35 -0.95 4.42
C GLN A 43 -7.77 -1.27 5.85
N SER A 44 -7.46 -2.46 6.37
CA SER A 44 -7.81 -2.83 7.74
C SER A 44 -7.08 -1.95 8.76
N ARG A 45 -5.83 -1.58 8.47
CA ARG A 45 -5.06 -0.65 9.32
C ARG A 45 -5.60 0.78 9.26
N CYS A 46 -6.08 1.25 8.12
CA CYS A 46 -6.82 2.52 8.05
C CYS A 46 -8.08 2.48 8.93
N GLN A 47 -8.87 1.40 8.86
CA GLN A 47 -10.09 1.25 9.66
C GLN A 47 -9.81 1.21 11.16
N GLU A 48 -8.71 0.58 11.59
CA GLU A 48 -8.27 0.59 12.99
C GLU A 48 -7.96 2.01 13.47
N MET A 49 -7.30 2.83 12.64
CA MET A 49 -7.04 4.24 12.98
C MET A 49 -8.33 5.06 13.03
N GLU A 50 -9.26 4.86 12.08
CA GLU A 50 -10.58 5.50 12.10
C GLU A 50 -11.34 5.18 13.40
N GLN A 51 -11.29 3.92 13.85
CA GLN A 51 -11.92 3.49 15.10
C GLN A 51 -11.22 4.07 16.33
N ARG A 52 -9.88 4.08 16.34
CA ARG A 52 -9.07 4.61 17.45
C ARG A 52 -9.34 6.10 17.68
N HIS A 53 -9.33 6.89 16.62
CA HIS A 53 -9.49 8.34 16.69
C HIS A 53 -10.95 8.81 16.51
N ARG A 54 -11.87 7.88 16.18
CA ARG A 54 -13.30 8.15 15.93
C ARG A 54 -13.53 9.25 14.90
N THR A 55 -12.72 9.25 13.85
CA THR A 55 -12.73 10.27 12.81
C THR A 55 -12.16 9.69 11.51
N TYR A 56 -12.16 10.48 10.44
CA TYR A 56 -11.51 10.12 9.17
C TYR A 56 -10.14 10.79 9.05
N LEU A 57 -9.27 10.25 8.18
CA LEU A 57 -7.90 10.76 8.02
C LEU A 57 -7.85 12.27 7.73
N ALA A 58 -8.75 12.78 6.88
CA ALA A 58 -8.76 14.20 6.51
C ALA A 58 -9.02 15.12 7.72
N ASP A 59 -9.99 14.73 8.55
CA ASP A 59 -10.36 15.47 9.76
C ASP A 59 -9.28 15.32 10.84
N PHE A 60 -8.69 14.13 10.98
CA PHE A 60 -7.56 13.89 11.88
C PHE A 60 -6.34 14.72 11.49
N ARG A 61 -5.97 14.73 10.20
CA ARG A 61 -4.89 15.56 9.68
C ARG A 61 -5.11 17.02 10.04
N LYS A 62 -6.30 17.55 9.74
CA LYS A 62 -6.65 18.94 10.05
C LYS A 62 -6.52 19.22 11.54
N LYS A 63 -7.03 18.33 12.40
CA LYS A 63 -6.91 18.47 13.86
C LYS A 63 -5.44 18.56 14.30
N VAL A 64 -4.57 17.70 13.77
CA VAL A 64 -3.14 17.67 14.14
C VAL A 64 -2.41 18.90 13.62
N GLU A 65 -2.66 19.30 12.37
CA GLU A 65 -2.01 20.45 11.72
C GLU A 65 -2.47 21.81 12.29
N ASP A 66 -3.75 21.94 12.66
CA ASP A 66 -4.33 23.17 13.20
C ASP A 66 -4.14 23.28 14.73
N SER A 67 -3.54 22.28 15.39
CA SER A 67 -3.33 22.28 16.84
C SER A 67 -2.28 23.32 17.25
N GLU A 68 -2.62 24.18 18.23
CA GLU A 68 -1.67 25.12 18.83
C GLU A 68 -0.60 24.40 19.67
N GLU A 69 -0.93 23.22 20.20
CA GLU A 69 -0.01 22.38 20.97
C GLU A 69 0.47 21.18 20.12
N GLU A 70 1.78 20.97 20.10
CA GLU A 70 2.38 19.82 19.42
C GLU A 70 2.28 18.56 20.28
N ILE A 71 1.45 17.61 19.84
CA ILE A 71 1.32 16.29 20.48
C ILE A 71 1.99 15.26 19.56
N PHE A 72 3.26 14.93 19.86
CA PHE A 72 4.08 14.02 19.03
C PHE A 72 3.42 12.68 18.71
N SER A 73 2.67 12.09 19.65
CA SER A 73 1.96 10.83 19.41
C SER A 73 0.88 10.95 18.33
N GLU A 74 0.23 12.12 18.21
CA GLU A 74 -0.76 12.34 17.16
C GLU A 74 -0.11 12.54 15.79
N TRP A 75 1.07 13.17 15.75
CA TRP A 75 1.90 13.23 14.55
C TRP A 75 2.38 11.85 14.10
N ASP A 76 2.84 11.00 15.04
CA ASP A 76 3.23 9.63 14.76
C ASP A 76 2.05 8.81 14.18
N ASP A 77 0.89 8.90 14.82
CA ASP A 77 -0.33 8.25 14.33
C ASP A 77 -0.74 8.78 12.94
N LEU A 78 -0.64 10.09 12.70
CA LEU A 78 -0.92 10.71 11.40
C LEU A 78 0.01 10.16 10.31
N ILE A 79 1.33 10.17 10.55
CA ILE A 79 2.34 9.67 9.61
C ILE A 79 2.06 8.20 9.26
N VAL A 80 1.77 7.37 10.27
CA VAL A 80 1.48 5.95 10.08
C VAL A 80 0.19 5.77 9.27
N TRP A 81 -0.87 6.52 9.60
CA TRP A 81 -2.16 6.42 8.92
C TRP A 81 -2.08 6.87 7.45
N GLU A 82 -1.38 7.97 7.17
CA GLU A 82 -1.06 8.38 5.79
C GLU A 82 -0.28 7.32 5.04
N GLY A 83 0.70 6.68 5.69
CA GLY A 83 1.44 5.57 5.16
C GLY A 83 0.55 4.41 4.72
N TYR A 84 -0.46 4.05 5.53
CA TYR A 84 -1.44 3.02 5.15
C TYR A 84 -2.33 3.46 3.98
N HIS A 85 -2.78 4.71 3.94
CA HIS A 85 -3.57 5.22 2.81
C HIS A 85 -2.79 5.20 1.49
N LEU A 86 -1.53 5.65 1.51
CA LEU A 86 -0.64 5.60 0.36
C LEU A 86 -0.34 4.16 -0.06
N GLY A 87 -0.03 3.31 0.91
CA GLY A 87 0.21 1.88 0.68
C GLY A 87 -0.99 1.20 0.03
N ARG A 88 -2.21 1.46 0.53
CA ARG A 88 -3.44 0.94 -0.07
C ARG A 88 -3.58 1.37 -1.52
N ARG A 89 -3.41 2.67 -1.82
CA ARG A 89 -3.53 3.20 -3.17
C ARG A 89 -2.55 2.51 -4.13
N GLU A 90 -1.31 2.34 -3.69
CA GLU A 90 -0.27 1.66 -4.46
C GLU A 90 -0.62 0.20 -4.73
N TRP A 91 -0.99 -0.57 -3.70
CA TRP A 91 -1.31 -2.00 -3.85
C TRP A 91 -2.57 -2.25 -4.66
N VAL A 92 -3.58 -1.38 -4.57
CA VAL A 92 -4.76 -1.41 -5.46
C VAL A 92 -4.37 -1.13 -6.91
N GLY A 93 -3.44 -0.19 -7.15
CA GLY A 93 -2.88 0.07 -8.48
C GLY A 93 -2.22 -1.18 -9.05
N LYS A 94 -1.27 -1.77 -8.31
CA LYS A 94 -0.57 -3.01 -8.70
C LYS A 94 -1.52 -4.18 -8.94
N TYR A 95 -2.53 -4.34 -8.09
CA TYR A 95 -3.54 -5.38 -8.27
C TYR A 95 -4.27 -5.22 -9.62
N LYS A 96 -4.67 -3.99 -9.97
CA LYS A 96 -5.34 -3.72 -11.25
C LYS A 96 -4.42 -3.96 -12.44
N GLU A 97 -3.17 -3.53 -12.36
CA GLU A 97 -2.16 -3.77 -13.40
C GLU A 97 -1.95 -5.26 -13.64
N LEU A 98 -1.72 -6.04 -12.58
CA LEU A 98 -1.50 -7.48 -12.66
C LEU A 98 -2.73 -8.25 -13.15
N LYS A 99 -3.94 -7.82 -12.75
CA LYS A 99 -5.19 -8.41 -13.23
C LYS A 99 -5.35 -8.25 -14.74
N ASN A 100 -4.89 -7.13 -15.30
CA ASN A 100 -4.90 -6.90 -16.75
C ASN A 100 -3.88 -7.76 -17.51
N CYS A 101 -2.89 -8.35 -16.83
CA CYS A 101 -1.93 -9.28 -17.45
C CYS A 101 -2.45 -10.73 -17.52
N ILE A 102 -3.57 -11.05 -16.85
CA ILE A 102 -4.20 -12.38 -16.87
C ILE A 102 -5.21 -12.50 -18.03
N ILE A 103 -5.72 -11.38 -18.53
CA ILE A 103 -6.72 -11.28 -19.61
C ILE A 103 -6.04 -11.37 -20.97
#